data_AF-A0A3B0SIU5-F1
#
_entry.id   AF-A0A3B0SIU5-F1
#
_cell.length_a   1.000
_cell.length_b   1.000
_cell.length_c   1.000
_cell.angle_alpha   90.00
_cell.angle_beta   90.00
_cell.angle_gamma   90.00
#
_symmetry.space_group_name_H-M   'P 1'
#
loop_
_entity.id
_entity.type
_entity.pdbx_description
1 polymer ?
#
loop_
_entity_poly.entity_id
_entity_poly.type
_entity_poly.pdbx_seq_one_letter_code
_entity_poly.pdbx_strand_id
1 'polypeptide(L)'
;AWHIHGDTPPADMPPVSFALLLNLVSASGSADAQLLHGFVKKYRPDASDAELKATDELIKFAGRYFDDFIKPHKKFRPPTAQERAGLEMLSTRLKALGDGADEDVYQTAVFDAGKAQDYENIRDWFKGLYEVVFGQSEGPRMGAFTKVFGANALAKLIDESLARE
;
A
#
# COMPACT_ATOMS: atom_id res chain seq x y z
N ALA A 1 -15.37 8.82 31.64
CA ALA A 1 -15.16 8.03 30.42
C ALA A 1 -14.84 6.60 30.84
N TRP A 2 -15.57 5.61 30.32
CA TRP A 2 -15.29 4.20 30.57
C TRP A 2 -14.14 3.79 29.64
N HIS A 3 -12.93 3.66 30.16
CA HIS A 3 -11.79 3.21 29.35
C HIS A 3 -11.76 1.67 29.35
N ILE A 4 -11.69 1.08 28.16
CA ILE A 4 -11.66 -0.38 27.91
C ILE A 4 -10.51 -1.09 28.68
N HIS A 5 -9.49 -0.33 29.11
CA HIS A 5 -8.30 -0.82 29.80
C HIS A 5 -8.24 -0.45 31.30
N GLY A 6 -9.31 0.12 31.88
CA GLY A 6 -9.26 0.63 33.25
C GLY A 6 -8.11 1.64 33.44
N ASP A 7 -7.33 1.47 34.50
CA ASP A 7 -6.13 2.27 34.82
C ASP A 7 -4.82 1.64 34.28
N THR A 8 -4.91 0.60 33.44
CA THR A 8 -3.73 -0.15 32.95
C THR A 8 -3.75 -0.25 31.42
N PRO A 9 -3.59 0.87 30.70
CA PRO A 9 -3.44 0.82 29.25
C PRO A 9 -2.19 0.02 28.86
N PRO A 10 -2.19 -0.64 27.68
CA PRO A 10 -0.99 -1.27 27.14
C PRO A 10 0.17 -0.27 27.12
N ALA A 11 1.34 -0.70 27.63
CA ALA A 11 2.53 0.15 27.70
C ALA A 11 3.14 0.37 26.31
N ASP A 12 3.12 -0.66 25.47
CA ASP A 12 3.70 -0.64 24.14
C ASP A 12 2.58 -0.55 23.10
N MET A 13 2.50 0.60 22.43
CA MET A 13 1.53 0.82 21.37
C MET A 13 2.16 0.49 20.00
N PRO A 14 1.39 -0.12 19.08
CA PRO A 14 1.84 -0.31 17.70
C PRO A 14 2.32 1.02 17.08
N PRO A 15 3.46 1.05 16.37
CA PRO A 15 4.03 2.27 15.81
C PRO A 15 3.28 2.75 14.55
N VAL A 16 2.27 1.98 14.11
CA VAL A 16 1.46 2.21 12.92
C VAL A 16 0.00 1.85 13.18
N SER A 17 -0.91 2.44 12.40
CA SER A 17 -2.33 2.13 12.49
C SER A 17 -2.66 0.75 11.92
N PHE A 18 -3.75 0.14 12.40
CA PHE A 18 -4.29 -1.09 11.82
C PHE A 18 -4.63 -0.95 10.33
N ALA A 19 -5.14 0.22 9.92
CA ALA A 19 -5.44 0.50 8.52
C ALA A 19 -4.20 0.43 7.62
N LEU A 20 -3.05 0.92 8.09
CA LEU A 20 -1.79 0.80 7.35
C LEU A 20 -1.34 -0.66 7.24
N LEU A 21 -1.42 -1.44 8.33
CA LEU A 21 -1.12 -2.88 8.31
C LEU A 21 -2.03 -3.63 7.32
N LEU A 22 -3.33 -3.32 7.32
CA LEU A 22 -4.28 -3.93 6.39
C LEU A 22 -3.97 -3.60 4.93
N ASN A 23 -3.55 -2.37 4.63
CA ASN A 23 -3.11 -1.99 3.29
C ASN A 23 -1.86 -2.77 2.85
N LEU A 24 -0.90 -2.98 3.75
CA LEU A 24 0.31 -3.77 3.46
C LEU A 24 -0.01 -5.25 3.21
N VAL A 25 -0.90 -5.85 4.01
CA VAL A 25 -1.38 -7.21 3.78
C VAL A 25 -2.12 -7.31 2.45
N SER A 26 -3.02 -6.36 2.16
CA SER A 26 -3.77 -6.36 0.90
C SER A 26 -2.85 -6.28 -0.31
N ALA A 27 -1.84 -5.41 -0.27
CA ALA A 27 -0.92 -5.23 -1.39
C ALA A 27 0.08 -6.38 -1.55
N SER A 28 0.65 -6.88 -0.46
CA SER A 28 1.63 -7.98 -0.50
C SER A 28 0.98 -9.35 -0.67
N GLY A 29 -0.31 -9.49 -0.38
CA GLY A 29 -1.00 -10.78 -0.30
C GLY A 29 -0.48 -11.67 0.84
N SER A 30 0.26 -11.11 1.80
CA SER A 30 0.94 -11.85 2.86
C SER A 30 0.70 -11.19 4.22
N ALA A 31 0.48 -12.03 5.24
CA ALA A 31 0.45 -11.64 6.65
C ALA A 31 1.68 -12.16 7.40
N ASP A 32 2.80 -12.34 6.70
CA ASP A 32 4.08 -12.71 7.32
C ASP A 32 4.63 -11.55 8.17
N ALA A 33 4.83 -11.80 9.46
CA ALA A 33 5.22 -10.77 10.41
C ALA A 33 6.61 -10.19 10.11
N GLN A 34 7.58 -11.02 9.70
CA GLN A 34 8.93 -10.53 9.40
C GLN A 34 8.94 -9.59 8.20
N LEU A 35 8.23 -9.95 7.13
CA LEU A 35 8.05 -9.11 5.95
C LEU A 35 7.40 -7.76 6.33
N LEU A 36 6.29 -7.80 7.08
CA LEU A 36 5.54 -6.60 7.44
C LEU A 36 6.30 -5.71 8.43
N HIS A 37 7.05 -6.29 9.38
CA HIS A 37 7.97 -5.53 10.22
C HIS A 37 9.03 -4.81 9.40
N GLY A 38 9.53 -5.42 8.33
CA GLY A 38 10.45 -4.77 7.39
C GLY A 38 9.86 -3.48 6.79
N PHE A 39 8.61 -3.53 6.35
CA PHE A 39 7.91 -2.34 5.85
C PHE A 39 7.64 -1.30 6.95
N VAL A 40 7.19 -1.74 8.13
CA VAL A 40 6.96 -0.85 9.27
C VAL A 40 8.26 -0.15 9.68
N LYS A 41 9.39 -0.85 9.72
CA LYS A 41 10.69 -0.30 10.09
C LYS A 41 11.20 0.70 9.05
N LYS A 42 10.94 0.49 7.75
CA LYS A 42 11.24 1.49 6.71
C LYS A 42 10.47 2.80 6.95
N TYR A 43 9.24 2.70 7.44
CA TYR A 43 8.39 3.86 7.72
C TYR A 43 8.65 4.51 9.08
N ARG A 44 8.96 3.69 10.09
CA ARG A 44 9.25 4.07 11.48
C ARG A 44 10.60 3.49 11.88
N PRO A 45 11.72 4.07 11.41
CA PRO A 45 13.06 3.54 11.67
C PRO A 45 13.38 3.44 13.15
N ASP A 46 12.85 4.37 13.95
CA ASP A 46 13.09 4.45 15.39
C ASP A 46 12.17 3.53 16.24
N ALA A 47 11.24 2.79 15.62
CA ALA A 47 10.34 1.89 16.35
C ALA A 47 11.13 0.80 17.09
N SER A 48 10.90 0.66 18.38
CA SER A 48 11.53 -0.36 19.22
C SER A 48 11.03 -1.77 18.88
N ASP A 49 11.77 -2.79 19.33
CA ASP A 49 11.35 -4.19 19.16
C ASP A 49 10.03 -4.49 19.87
N ALA A 50 9.75 -3.83 21.00
CA ALA A 50 8.51 -3.95 21.73
C ALA A 50 7.32 -3.37 20.95
N GLU A 51 7.48 -2.18 20.36
CA GLU A 51 6.48 -1.56 19.48
C GLU A 51 6.23 -2.41 18.23
N LEU A 52 7.28 -2.95 17.60
CA LEU A 52 7.12 -3.86 16.45
C LEU A 52 6.35 -5.12 16.85
N LYS A 53 6.72 -5.74 17.98
CA LYS A 53 6.02 -6.91 18.52
C LYS A 53 4.54 -6.63 18.83
N ALA A 54 4.20 -5.40 19.24
CA ALA A 54 2.81 -5.00 19.42
C ALA A 54 1.99 -5.04 18.11
N THR A 55 2.63 -5.09 16.94
CA THR A 55 1.94 -5.28 15.65
C THR A 55 1.63 -6.75 15.33
N ASP A 56 2.24 -7.73 16.00
CA ASP A 56 2.13 -9.16 15.64
C ASP A 56 0.67 -9.66 15.65
N GLU A 57 -0.10 -9.34 16.69
CA GLU A 57 -1.52 -9.73 16.75
C GLU A 57 -2.35 -8.97 15.71
N LEU A 58 -2.05 -7.69 15.49
CA LEU A 58 -2.72 -6.89 14.48
C LEU A 58 -2.48 -7.43 13.07
N ILE A 59 -1.27 -7.89 12.78
CA ILE A 59 -0.92 -8.53 11.51
C ILE A 59 -1.75 -9.80 11.30
N LYS A 60 -1.91 -10.64 12.35
CA LYS A 60 -2.76 -11.83 12.28
C LYS A 60 -4.21 -11.47 11.98
N PHE A 61 -4.76 -10.43 12.63
CA PHE A 61 -6.12 -9.97 12.38
C PHE A 61 -6.28 -9.37 10.99
N ALA A 62 -5.30 -8.59 10.51
CA ALA A 62 -5.29 -8.05 9.16
C ALA A 62 -5.24 -9.17 8.10
N GLY A 63 -4.46 -10.23 8.33
CA GLY A 63 -4.41 -11.42 7.50
C GLY A 63 -5.77 -12.12 7.39
N ARG A 64 -6.40 -12.41 8.52
CA ARG A 64 -7.75 -13.01 8.54
C ARG A 64 -8.78 -12.12 7.84
N TYR A 65 -8.78 -10.84 8.15
CA TYR A 65 -9.69 -9.90 7.49
C TYR A 65 -9.46 -9.85 5.97
N PHE A 66 -8.20 -9.86 5.55
CA PHE A 66 -7.85 -9.89 4.14
C PHE A 66 -8.36 -11.16 3.46
N ASP A 67 -8.11 -12.34 4.03
CA ASP A 67 -8.55 -13.61 3.44
C ASP A 67 -10.08 -13.76 3.40
N ASP A 68 -10.79 -13.29 4.44
CA ASP A 68 -12.24 -13.47 4.56
C ASP A 68 -13.04 -12.39 3.81
N PHE A 69 -12.56 -11.13 3.78
CA PHE A 69 -13.37 -9.98 3.33
C PHE A 69 -12.77 -9.18 2.17
N ILE A 70 -11.47 -9.27 1.89
CA ILE A 70 -10.87 -8.49 0.79
C ILE A 70 -10.59 -9.38 -0.41
N LYS A 71 -9.80 -10.44 -0.19
CA LYS A 71 -9.31 -11.36 -1.21
C LYS A 71 -10.42 -11.99 -2.05
N PRO A 72 -11.57 -12.45 -1.50
CA PRO A 72 -12.64 -13.04 -2.32
C PRO A 72 -13.30 -12.04 -3.27
N HIS A 73 -13.17 -10.74 -2.99
CA HIS A 73 -13.77 -9.66 -3.77
C HIS A 73 -12.76 -8.95 -4.68
N LYS A 74 -11.47 -9.30 -4.63
CA LYS A 74 -10.48 -8.74 -5.55
C LYS A 74 -10.76 -9.18 -6.98
N LYS A 75 -10.94 -8.19 -7.86
CA LYS A 75 -11.16 -8.39 -9.30
C LYS A 75 -10.13 -7.60 -10.07
N PHE A 76 -9.11 -8.30 -10.53
CA PHE A 76 -8.13 -7.75 -11.46
C PHE A 76 -8.73 -7.73 -12.86
N ARG A 77 -8.49 -6.66 -13.59
CA ARG A 77 -8.87 -6.52 -14.99
C ARG A 77 -7.67 -6.08 -15.82
N PRO A 78 -7.65 -6.36 -17.13
CA PRO A 78 -6.63 -5.81 -18.00
C PRO A 78 -6.70 -4.27 -18.05
N PRO A 79 -5.56 -3.58 -18.20
CA PRO A 79 -5.51 -2.14 -18.41
C PRO A 79 -5.99 -1.79 -19.83
N THR A 80 -6.62 -0.63 -19.97
CA THR A 80 -6.77 0.03 -21.27
C THR A 80 -5.41 0.53 -21.79
N ALA A 81 -5.34 0.93 -23.06
CA ALA A 81 -4.11 1.52 -23.62
C ALA A 81 -3.66 2.78 -22.86
N GLN A 82 -4.62 3.62 -22.46
CA GLN A 82 -4.37 4.85 -21.69
C GLN A 82 -3.85 4.54 -20.28
N GLU A 83 -4.47 3.59 -19.58
CA GLU A 83 -4.03 3.16 -18.24
C GLU A 83 -2.65 2.51 -18.30
N ARG A 84 -2.40 1.65 -19.31
CA ARG A 84 -1.10 1.00 -19.53
C ARG A 84 0.02 2.02 -19.66
N ALA A 85 -0.15 3.04 -20.49
CA ALA A 85 0.85 4.10 -20.67
C ALA A 85 1.14 4.85 -19.36
N GLY A 86 0.09 5.19 -18.58
CA GLY A 86 0.26 5.81 -17.26
C GLY A 86 0.98 4.90 -16.25
N LEU A 87 0.67 3.61 -16.24
CA LEU A 87 1.27 2.63 -15.35
C LEU A 87 2.75 2.36 -15.69
N GLU A 88 3.11 2.26 -16.97
CA GLU A 88 4.50 2.12 -17.43
C GLU A 88 5.33 3.35 -17.05
N MET A 89 4.77 4.55 -17.24
CA MET A 89 5.38 5.80 -16.81
C MET A 89 5.57 5.86 -15.30
N LEU A 90 4.55 5.45 -14.52
CA LEU A 90 4.64 5.41 -13.06
C LEU A 90 5.70 4.42 -12.59
N SER A 91 5.71 3.19 -13.12
CA SER A 91 6.72 2.17 -12.81
C SER A 91 8.14 2.70 -13.06
N THR A 92 8.36 3.33 -14.21
CA THR A 92 9.66 3.94 -14.57
C THR A 92 10.07 5.02 -13.57
N ARG A 93 9.15 5.94 -13.22
CA ARG A 93 9.42 7.01 -12.26
C ARG A 93 9.72 6.48 -10.86
N LEU A 94 8.98 5.49 -10.39
CA LEU A 94 9.19 4.87 -9.08
C LEU A 94 10.56 4.19 -8.99
N LYS A 95 10.98 3.47 -10.03
CA LYS A 95 12.33 2.87 -10.11
C LYS A 95 13.43 3.94 -10.05
N ALA A 96 13.22 5.09 -10.70
CA ALA A 96 14.18 6.18 -10.69
C ALA A 96 14.25 6.91 -9.33
N LEU A 97 13.12 7.08 -8.65
CA LEU A 97 13.06 7.67 -7.32
C LEU A 97 13.69 6.78 -6.25
N GLY A 98 13.52 5.46 -6.36
CA GLY A 98 13.93 4.50 -5.34
C GLY A 98 13.15 4.67 -4.03
N ASP A 99 13.50 3.89 -2.99
CA ASP A 99 12.75 3.83 -1.73
C ASP A 99 12.99 5.04 -0.79
N GLY A 100 13.94 5.93 -1.11
CA GLY A 100 14.39 7.00 -0.22
C GLY A 100 13.55 8.29 -0.25
N ALA A 101 12.70 8.48 -1.25
CA ALA A 101 11.96 9.74 -1.43
C ALA A 101 10.84 9.92 -0.41
N ASP A 102 10.33 11.15 -0.28
CA ASP A 102 9.25 11.50 0.64
C ASP A 102 7.85 11.19 0.07
N GLU A 103 6.86 11.09 0.96
CA GLU A 103 5.46 10.77 0.59
C GLU A 103 4.92 11.70 -0.50
N ASP A 104 5.21 13.01 -0.42
CA ASP A 104 4.75 14.02 -1.37
C ASP A 104 5.41 13.87 -2.74
N VAL A 105 6.66 13.40 -2.79
CA VAL A 105 7.36 13.10 -4.06
C VAL A 105 6.70 11.91 -4.74
N TYR A 106 6.43 10.83 -4.01
CA TYR A 106 5.69 9.68 -4.56
C TYR A 106 4.27 10.05 -4.97
N GLN A 107 3.57 10.84 -4.15
CA GLN A 107 2.21 11.29 -4.48
C GLN A 107 2.21 12.11 -5.77
N THR A 108 3.19 12.99 -5.96
CA THR A 108 3.37 13.78 -7.18
C THR A 108 3.63 12.90 -8.38
N ALA A 109 4.52 11.91 -8.27
CA ALA A 109 4.81 10.98 -9.36
C ALA A 109 3.57 10.21 -9.84
N VAL A 110 2.70 9.79 -8.92
CA VAL A 110 1.44 9.10 -9.22
C VAL A 110 0.44 10.03 -9.91
N PHE A 111 0.34 11.28 -9.47
CA PHE A 111 -0.52 12.28 -10.12
C PHE A 111 -0.02 12.66 -11.52
N ASP A 112 1.28 12.89 -11.67
CA ASP A 112 1.89 13.25 -12.94
C ASP A 112 1.73 12.15 -13.99
N ALA A 113 1.87 10.88 -13.58
CA ALA A 113 1.66 9.74 -14.47
C ALA A 113 0.25 9.73 -15.07
N GLY A 114 -0.77 10.00 -14.24
CA GLY A 114 -2.16 10.13 -14.69
C GLY A 114 -2.40 11.38 -15.54
N LYS A 115 -1.89 12.54 -15.12
CA LYS A 115 -2.06 13.80 -15.86
C LYS A 115 -1.46 13.73 -17.27
N ALA A 116 -0.37 13.00 -17.45
CA ALA A 116 0.26 12.82 -18.75
C ALA A 116 -0.57 12.00 -19.75
N GLN A 117 -1.68 11.39 -19.32
CA GLN A 117 -2.57 10.62 -20.20
C GLN A 117 -3.86 11.36 -20.58
N ASP A 118 -3.98 12.66 -20.29
CA ASP A 118 -5.12 13.49 -20.70
C ASP A 118 -6.50 12.99 -20.22
N TYR A 119 -6.59 12.46 -18.99
CA TYR A 119 -7.89 12.13 -18.39
C TYR A 119 -8.76 13.36 -18.19
N GLU A 120 -10.01 13.34 -18.67
CA GLU A 120 -11.01 14.37 -18.39
C GLU A 120 -11.30 14.50 -16.89
N ASN A 121 -11.33 13.35 -16.20
CA ASN A 121 -11.48 13.25 -14.76
C ASN A 121 -10.35 12.41 -14.18
N ILE A 122 -9.44 13.05 -13.44
CA ILE A 122 -8.29 12.38 -12.82
C ILE A 122 -8.68 11.25 -11.86
N ARG A 123 -9.92 11.19 -11.37
CA ARG A 123 -10.39 10.07 -10.55
C ARG A 123 -10.43 8.75 -11.32
N ASP A 124 -10.64 8.80 -12.64
CA ASP A 124 -10.68 7.60 -13.48
C ASP A 124 -9.29 6.96 -13.59
N TRP A 125 -8.22 7.77 -13.59
CA TRP A 125 -6.85 7.28 -13.46
C TRP A 125 -6.64 6.49 -12.17
N PHE A 126 -7.04 7.04 -11.02
CA PHE A 126 -6.88 6.35 -9.74
C PHE A 126 -7.71 5.07 -9.67
N LYS A 127 -8.95 5.11 -10.15
CA LYS A 127 -9.79 3.92 -10.23
C LYS A 127 -9.13 2.83 -11.10
N GLY A 128 -8.59 3.22 -12.26
CA GLY A 128 -7.86 2.31 -13.15
C GLY A 128 -6.62 1.71 -12.50
N LEU A 129 -5.80 2.55 -11.86
CA LEU A 129 -4.65 2.11 -11.07
C LEU A 129 -5.04 1.07 -10.01
N TYR A 130 -6.10 1.32 -9.23
CA TYR A 130 -6.53 0.39 -8.19
C TYR A 130 -7.08 -0.92 -8.77
N GLU A 131 -7.89 -0.86 -9.83
CA GLU A 131 -8.52 -2.05 -10.40
C GLU A 131 -7.49 -2.95 -11.11
N VAL A 132 -6.54 -2.35 -11.82
CA VAL A 132 -5.50 -3.09 -12.55
C VAL A 132 -4.45 -3.64 -11.58
N VAL A 133 -3.96 -2.84 -10.64
CA VAL A 133 -2.79 -3.20 -9.81
C VAL A 133 -3.20 -3.93 -8.53
N PHE A 134 -4.31 -3.53 -7.90
CA PHE A 134 -4.72 -4.04 -6.59
C PHE A 134 -5.99 -4.90 -6.62
N GLY A 135 -6.73 -4.87 -7.73
CA GLY A 135 -7.99 -5.60 -7.91
C GLY A 135 -9.15 -5.01 -7.11
N GLN A 136 -9.10 -3.72 -6.78
CA GLN A 136 -10.12 -3.01 -5.99
C GLN A 136 -10.48 -1.69 -6.68
N SER A 137 -11.69 -1.15 -6.48
CA SER A 137 -12.08 0.13 -7.10
C SER A 137 -11.57 1.36 -6.34
N GLU A 138 -10.99 1.17 -5.16
CA GLU A 138 -10.40 2.19 -4.32
C GLU A 138 -9.23 1.61 -3.52
N GLY A 139 -8.41 2.48 -2.93
CA GLY A 139 -7.26 2.06 -2.14
C GLY A 139 -6.63 3.19 -1.35
N PRO A 140 -5.48 2.94 -0.70
CA PRO A 140 -4.84 3.91 0.18
C PRO A 140 -4.28 5.09 -0.59
N ARG A 141 -4.07 6.22 0.11
CA ARG A 141 -3.32 7.35 -0.44
C ARG A 141 -1.93 6.86 -0.90
N MET A 142 -1.68 6.98 -2.20
CA MET A 142 -0.52 6.36 -2.84
C MET A 142 0.83 6.87 -2.33
N GLY A 143 0.97 8.15 -1.98
CA GLY A 143 2.23 8.68 -1.45
C GLY A 143 2.69 7.98 -0.17
N ALA A 144 1.81 7.99 0.84
CA ALA A 144 2.05 7.31 2.11
C ALA A 144 2.24 5.80 1.93
N PHE A 145 1.38 5.17 1.12
CA PHE A 145 1.49 3.75 0.83
C PHE A 145 2.84 3.40 0.19
N THR A 146 3.29 4.16 -0.81
CA THR A 146 4.57 3.94 -1.50
C THR A 146 5.76 4.11 -0.57
N LYS A 147 5.71 5.08 0.37
CA LYS A 147 6.76 5.28 1.38
C LYS A 147 6.94 4.05 2.27
N VAL A 148 5.85 3.36 2.61
CA VAL A 148 5.89 2.20 3.50
C VAL A 148 6.17 0.90 2.71
N PHE A 149 5.46 0.69 1.61
CA PHE A 149 5.59 -0.51 0.76
C PHE A 149 6.91 -0.53 -0.02
N GLY A 150 7.47 0.64 -0.32
CA GLY A 150 8.66 0.82 -1.13
C GLY A 150 8.32 1.10 -2.60
N ALA A 151 9.01 2.08 -3.18
CA ALA A 151 8.83 2.48 -4.57
C ALA A 151 9.22 1.35 -5.53
N ASN A 152 10.31 0.63 -5.23
CA ASN A 152 10.76 -0.49 -6.05
C ASN A 152 9.78 -1.67 -6.00
N ALA A 153 9.20 -1.94 -4.82
CA ALA A 153 8.21 -2.98 -4.65
C ALA A 153 6.91 -2.63 -5.39
N LEU A 154 6.46 -1.37 -5.32
CA LEU A 154 5.29 -0.90 -6.07
C LEU A 154 5.53 -0.95 -7.58
N ALA A 155 6.69 -0.51 -8.06
CA ALA A 155 7.03 -0.59 -9.48
C ALA A 155 7.01 -2.02 -10.00
N LYS A 156 7.56 -2.96 -9.22
CA LYS A 156 7.51 -4.40 -9.54
C LYS A 156 6.07 -4.91 -9.61
N LEU A 157 5.23 -4.56 -8.63
CA LEU A 157 3.81 -4.94 -8.63
C LEU A 157 3.08 -4.38 -9.86
N ILE A 158 3.39 -3.14 -10.28
CA ILE A 158 2.84 -2.55 -11.49
C ILE A 158 3.26 -3.35 -12.73
N ASP A 159 4.56 -3.66 -12.87
CA ASP A 159 5.06 -4.44 -14.01
C ASP A 159 4.39 -5.83 -14.10
N GLU A 160 4.26 -6.52 -12.96
CA GLU A 160 3.56 -7.81 -12.88
C GLU A 160 2.07 -7.68 -13.23
N SER A 161 1.45 -6.55 -12.90
CA SER A 161 0.06 -6.27 -13.26
C SER A 161 -0.11 -6.02 -14.76
N LEU A 162 0.86 -5.34 -15.38
CA LEU A 162 0.87 -5.08 -16.82
C LEU A 162 1.15 -6.33 -17.67
N ALA A 163 1.80 -7.33 -17.07
CA ALA A 163 2.11 -8.62 -17.67
C ALA A 163 1.03 -9.71 -17.44
N ARG A 164 0.01 -9.44 -16.61
CA ARG A 164 -1.18 -10.31 -16.49
C ARG A 164 -2.04 -10.18 -17.75
N GLU A 165 -2.28 -11.30 -18.41
CA GLU A 165 -3.23 -11.43 -19.53
C GLU A 165 -4.69 -11.41 -19.04
#